data_AF-A0A927SZU2-F1
#
_entry.id   AF-A0A927SZU2-F1
#
_cell.length_a   1.000
_cell.length_b   1.000
_cell.length_c   1.000
_cell.angle_alpha   90.00
_cell.angle_beta   90.00
_cell.angle_gamma   90.00
#
_symmetry.space_group_name_H-M   'P 1'
#
loop_
_entity.id
_entity.type
_entity.pdbx_description
1 polymer ?
#
loop_
_entity_poly.entity_id
_entity_poly.type
_entity_poly.pdbx_seq_one_letter_code
_entity_poly.pdbx_strand_id
1 'polypeptide(L)'
;MVPIIELRGAIPIAEGFGLNLFLYYPIAIIGNMLPVPVIYLFARKVLEFGKDKKIIGKFFTWCIEKGEKGGEKLRKSAGNKGIFWALLIFVGIPLPGTGAWTGTLAASFLKLDFKTSISAVALGVLLAGIIMSCGSKLVSILGWFGVIAIVAVILVIILISIFVKKKKK
;
A
#
# COMPACT_ATOMS: atom_id res chain seq x y z
N MET A 1 -8.01 10.13 12.42
CA MET A 1 -7.12 9.81 11.28
C MET A 1 -7.86 10.22 10.02
N VAL A 2 -7.38 11.24 9.32
CA VAL A 2 -7.98 11.66 8.04
C VAL A 2 -7.56 10.61 6.99
N PRO A 3 -8.44 10.19 6.05
CA PRO A 3 -8.15 9.23 4.98
C PRO A 3 -6.81 9.39 4.24
N ILE A 4 -6.30 10.61 4.23
CA ILE A 4 -5.11 11.03 3.47
C ILE A 4 -3.84 10.91 4.34
N ILE A 5 -3.99 10.97 5.67
CA ILE A 5 -2.90 10.81 6.64
C ILE A 5 -2.98 9.36 7.13
N GLU A 6 -2.70 8.43 6.21
CA GLU A 6 -2.56 7.01 6.55
C GLU A 6 -1.42 6.80 7.56
N LEU A 7 -1.20 5.54 7.96
CA LEU A 7 -0.04 5.09 8.75
C LEU A 7 1.30 5.74 8.31
N ARG A 8 1.42 6.04 7.01
CA ARG A 8 2.60 6.64 6.36
C ARG A 8 2.82 8.11 6.67
N GLY A 9 1.76 8.88 6.91
CA GLY A 9 1.89 10.25 7.40
C GLY A 9 1.99 10.27 8.93
N ALA A 10 1.23 9.40 9.59
CA ALA A 10 1.18 9.36 11.05
C ALA A 10 2.52 8.99 11.69
N ILE A 11 3.26 8.01 11.14
CA ILE A 11 4.55 7.57 11.72
C ILE A 11 5.63 8.66 11.65
N PRO A 12 5.95 9.26 10.48
CA PRO A 12 6.97 10.31 10.41
C PRO A 12 6.59 11.57 11.17
N ILE A 13 5.31 11.94 11.17
CA ILE A 13 4.82 13.11 11.92
C ILE A 13 4.99 12.88 13.42
N ALA A 14 4.58 11.72 13.93
CA ALA A 14 4.72 11.39 15.35
C ALA A 14 6.19 11.33 15.79
N GLU A 15 7.07 10.78 14.95
CA GLU A 15 8.53 10.80 15.18
C GLU A 15 9.07 12.24 15.22
N GLY A 16 8.63 13.10 14.28
CA GLY A 16 9.01 14.51 14.24
C GLY A 16 8.53 15.33 15.44
N PHE A 17 7.43 14.91 16.09
CA PHE A 17 6.94 15.49 17.35
C PHE A 17 7.55 14.83 18.60
N GLY A 18 8.49 13.88 18.45
CA GLY A 18 9.12 13.19 19.57
C GLY A 18 8.19 12.28 20.37
N LEU A 19 7.07 11.86 19.77
CA LEU A 19 6.09 11.00 20.43
C LEU A 19 6.61 9.57 20.54
N ASN A 20 6.17 8.86 21.58
CA ASN A 20 6.62 7.49 21.81
C ASN A 20 6.07 6.53 20.73
N LEU A 21 6.95 6.09 19.84
CA LEU A 21 6.76 5.06 18.81
C LEU A 21 5.97 3.84 19.29
N PHE A 22 6.27 3.34 20.48
CA PHE A 22 5.61 2.14 21.00
C PHE A 22 4.13 2.34 21.28
N LEU A 23 3.70 3.59 21.56
CA LEU A 23 2.33 3.90 21.95
C LEU A 23 1.50 4.29 20.73
N TYR A 24 2.04 5.10 19.82
CA TYR A 24 1.27 5.54 18.66
C TYR A 24 1.20 4.48 17.55
N TYR A 25 2.21 3.59 17.44
CA TYR A 25 2.25 2.59 16.38
C TYR A 25 1.07 1.61 16.42
N PRO A 26 0.71 1.00 17.57
CA PRO A 26 -0.50 0.19 17.68
C PRO A 26 -1.78 0.98 17.42
N ILE A 27 -1.87 2.21 17.94
CA ILE A 27 -3.05 3.08 17.74
C ILE A 27 -3.24 3.39 16.25
N ALA A 28 -2.15 3.68 15.54
CA ALA A 28 -2.20 3.97 14.12
C ALA A 28 -2.57 2.74 13.29
N ILE A 29 -2.11 1.54 13.66
CA ILE A 29 -2.53 0.29 13.02
C ILE A 29 -4.03 0.05 13.25
N ILE A 30 -4.50 0.14 14.50
CA ILE A 30 -5.90 -0.10 14.86
C ILE A 30 -6.81 0.88 14.12
N GLY A 31 -6.49 2.19 14.15
CA GLY A 31 -7.30 3.19 13.46
C GLY A 31 -7.29 3.03 11.94
N ASN A 32 -6.19 2.53 11.35
CA ASN A 32 -6.13 2.22 9.92
C ASN A 32 -6.93 0.96 9.54
N MET A 33 -6.96 -0.03 10.44
CA MET A 33 -7.71 -1.28 10.24
C MET A 33 -9.20 -1.16 10.54
N LEU A 34 -9.63 -0.21 11.36
CA LEU A 34 -11.04 -0.01 11.71
C LEU A 34 -11.98 0.17 10.48
N PRO A 35 -11.65 0.99 9.46
CA PRO A 35 -12.48 1.13 8.27
C PRO A 35 -12.36 -0.04 7.28
N VAL A 36 -11.32 -0.89 7.37
CA VAL A 36 -11.06 -1.98 6.40
C VAL A 36 -12.25 -2.96 6.31
N PRO A 37 -12.80 -3.54 7.39
CA PRO A 37 -13.96 -4.42 7.30
C PRO A 37 -15.16 -3.76 6.62
N VAL A 38 -15.40 -2.48 6.93
CA VAL A 38 -16.50 -1.70 6.36
C VAL A 38 -16.28 -1.47 4.88
N ILE A 39 -15.08 -1.01 4.47
CA ILE A 39 -14.74 -0.80 3.07
C ILE A 39 -14.90 -2.11 2.29
N TYR A 40 -14.40 -3.23 2.80
CA TYR A 40 -14.53 -4.50 2.08
C TYR A 40 -16.00 -4.89 1.83
N LEU A 41 -16.84 -4.77 2.85
CA LEU A 41 -18.26 -5.18 2.78
C LEU A 41 -19.11 -4.24 1.93
N PHE A 42 -18.80 -2.94 1.94
CA PHE A 42 -19.59 -1.93 1.26
C PHE A 42 -19.03 -1.50 -0.09
N ALA A 43 -17.74 -1.65 -0.36
CA ALA A 43 -17.12 -1.19 -1.61
C ALA A 43 -17.88 -1.75 -2.82
N ARG A 44 -18.09 -3.07 -2.88
CA ARG A 44 -18.79 -3.69 -4.00
C ARG A 44 -20.23 -3.20 -4.15
N LYS A 45 -20.97 -3.05 -3.04
CA LYS A 45 -22.35 -2.52 -3.06
C LYS A 45 -22.40 -1.09 -3.57
N VAL A 46 -21.47 -0.24 -3.12
CA VAL A 46 -21.38 1.16 -3.57
C VAL A 46 -21.03 1.22 -5.06
N LEU A 47 -20.14 0.35 -5.52
CA LEU A 47 -19.73 0.33 -6.92
C LEU A 47 -20.84 -0.17 -7.84
N GLU A 48 -21.52 -1.26 -7.44
CA GLU A 48 -22.66 -1.81 -8.16
C GLU A 48 -23.85 -0.84 -8.17
N PHE A 49 -24.06 -0.05 -7.12
CA PHE A 49 -25.02 1.05 -7.12
C PHE A 49 -24.59 2.23 -8.00
N GLY A 50 -23.30 2.53 -8.03
CA GLY A 50 -22.71 3.63 -8.80
C GLY A 50 -22.77 3.41 -10.30
N LYS A 51 -22.74 2.15 -10.77
CA LYS A 51 -22.79 1.78 -12.19
C LYS A 51 -24.06 2.30 -12.90
N ASP A 52 -25.18 2.38 -12.17
CA ASP A 52 -26.50 2.74 -12.71
C ASP A 52 -26.76 4.26 -12.69
N LYS A 53 -25.76 5.07 -12.31
CA LYS A 53 -25.87 6.52 -12.23
C LYS A 53 -25.45 7.19 -13.55
N LYS A 54 -26.25 8.15 -14.01
CA LYS A 54 -26.13 8.80 -15.33
C LYS A 54 -24.79 9.53 -15.58
N ILE A 55 -24.13 10.04 -14.54
CA ILE A 55 -22.88 10.83 -14.64
C ILE A 55 -21.65 9.96 -14.33
N ILE A 56 -21.69 9.18 -13.26
CA ILE A 56 -20.54 8.42 -12.74
C ILE A 56 -20.52 6.96 -13.21
N GLY A 57 -21.63 6.45 -13.77
CA GLY A 57 -21.80 5.04 -14.10
C GLY A 57 -20.73 4.45 -15.00
N LYS A 58 -20.24 5.22 -15.99
CA LYS A 58 -19.14 4.78 -16.86
C LYS A 58 -17.83 4.53 -16.10
N PHE A 59 -17.50 5.36 -15.11
CA PHE A 59 -16.31 5.20 -14.28
C PHE A 59 -16.44 3.98 -13.37
N PHE A 60 -17.59 3.81 -12.73
CA PHE A 60 -17.86 2.68 -11.85
C PHE A 60 -17.85 1.34 -12.61
N THR A 61 -18.49 1.27 -13.78
CA THR A 61 -18.45 0.10 -14.66
C THR A 61 -17.02 -0.17 -15.14
N TRP A 62 -16.28 0.86 -15.53
CA TRP A 62 -14.87 0.72 -15.89
C TRP A 62 -14.05 0.14 -14.72
N CYS A 63 -14.19 0.66 -13.50
CA CYS A 63 -13.50 0.12 -12.32
C CYS A 63 -13.82 -1.34 -12.05
N ILE A 64 -15.10 -1.73 -12.14
CA ILE A 64 -15.54 -3.12 -11.96
C ILE A 64 -14.91 -4.02 -13.03
N GLU A 65 -15.04 -3.67 -14.30
CA GLU A 65 -14.51 -4.48 -15.40
C GLU A 65 -12.98 -4.60 -15.35
N LYS A 66 -12.28 -3.48 -15.08
CA LYS A 66 -10.82 -3.49 -14.98
C LYS A 66 -10.36 -4.31 -13.78
N GLY A 67 -11.05 -4.19 -12.66
CA GLY A 67 -10.79 -4.96 -11.44
C GLY A 67 -10.99 -6.45 -11.67
N GLU A 68 -12.11 -6.86 -12.27
CA GLU A 68 -12.39 -8.27 -12.56
C GLU A 68 -11.42 -8.85 -13.60
N LYS A 69 -11.16 -8.16 -14.72
CA LYS A 69 -10.18 -8.60 -15.72
C LYS A 69 -8.76 -8.68 -15.14
N GLY A 70 -8.37 -7.73 -14.30
CA GLY A 70 -7.08 -7.73 -13.61
C GLY A 70 -6.96 -8.88 -12.61
N GLY A 71 -8.01 -9.12 -11.82
CA GLY A 71 -8.08 -10.22 -10.89
C GLY A 71 -8.05 -11.58 -11.55
N GLU A 72 -8.77 -11.74 -12.66
CA GLU A 72 -8.78 -13.00 -13.40
C GLU A 72 -7.41 -13.32 -14.00
N LYS A 73 -6.70 -12.31 -14.54
CA LYS A 73 -5.31 -12.47 -15.00
C LYS A 73 -4.36 -12.87 -13.87
N LEU A 74 -4.42 -12.18 -12.73
CA LEU A 74 -3.61 -12.52 -11.56
C LEU A 74 -3.93 -13.92 -11.03
N ARG A 75 -5.21 -14.30 -11.00
CA ARG A 75 -5.67 -15.62 -10.56
C ARG A 75 -5.20 -16.72 -11.49
N LYS A 76 -5.23 -16.51 -12.82
CA LYS A 76 -4.69 -17.44 -13.82
C LYS A 76 -3.18 -17.59 -13.71
N SER A 77 -2.46 -16.50 -13.40
CA SER A 77 -0.99 -16.52 -13.33
C SER A 77 -0.44 -17.06 -12.01
N ALA A 78 -1.10 -16.82 -10.88
CA ALA A 78 -0.52 -17.04 -9.55
C ALA A 78 -1.48 -17.67 -8.52
N GLY A 79 -2.73 -17.96 -8.92
CA GLY A 79 -3.74 -18.53 -8.04
C GLY A 79 -4.14 -17.63 -6.87
N ASN A 80 -4.93 -18.16 -5.94
CA ASN A 80 -5.41 -17.39 -4.77
C ASN A 80 -4.27 -16.97 -3.84
N LYS A 81 -3.23 -17.79 -3.69
CA LYS A 81 -2.04 -17.45 -2.90
C LYS A 81 -1.27 -16.26 -3.52
N GLY A 82 -1.19 -16.19 -4.84
CA GLY A 82 -0.55 -15.08 -5.53
C GLY A 82 -1.27 -13.74 -5.32
N ILE A 83 -2.61 -13.76 -5.34
CA ILE A 83 -3.41 -12.56 -5.09
C ILE A 83 -3.23 -12.07 -3.65
N PHE A 84 -3.16 -12.99 -2.68
CA PHE A 84 -2.86 -12.65 -1.28
C PHE A 84 -1.51 -11.92 -1.15
N TRP A 85 -0.44 -12.48 -1.72
CA TRP A 85 0.88 -11.85 -1.66
C TRP A 85 0.94 -10.53 -2.42
N ALA A 86 0.30 -10.45 -3.59
CA ALA A 86 0.21 -9.21 -4.35
C ALA A 86 -0.51 -8.11 -3.56
N LEU A 87 -1.60 -8.45 -2.85
CA LEU A 87 -2.32 -7.52 -2.01
C LEU A 87 -1.50 -7.09 -0.78
N LEU A 88 -0.85 -8.04 -0.11
CA LEU A 88 0.04 -7.76 1.02
C LEU A 88 1.17 -6.80 0.61
N ILE A 89 1.85 -7.08 -0.50
CA ILE A 89 2.93 -6.23 -1.02
C ILE A 89 2.39 -4.87 -1.45
N PHE A 90 1.23 -4.83 -2.13
CA PHE A 90 0.60 -3.58 -2.53
C PHE A 90 0.34 -2.66 -1.33
N VAL A 91 -0.22 -3.20 -0.25
CA VAL A 91 -0.47 -2.44 0.99
C VAL A 91 0.84 -2.12 1.72
N GLY A 92 1.76 -3.08 1.74
CA GLY A 92 3.01 -3.04 2.51
C GLY A 92 4.08 -2.10 1.98
N ILE A 93 4.14 -1.88 0.66
CA ILE A 93 5.05 -0.88 0.11
C ILE A 93 4.40 0.51 0.29
N PRO A 94 5.03 1.44 1.03
CA PRO A 94 4.48 2.76 1.30
C PRO A 94 4.61 3.69 0.08
N LEU A 95 3.85 3.41 -0.98
CA LEU A 95 3.76 4.24 -2.18
C LEU A 95 2.50 5.13 -2.13
N PRO A 96 2.52 6.32 -2.77
CA PRO A 96 1.33 7.16 -2.89
C PRO A 96 0.22 6.38 -3.63
N GLY A 97 -0.98 6.38 -3.07
CA GLY A 97 -2.15 5.71 -3.67
C GLY A 97 -2.27 4.20 -3.39
N THR A 98 -1.25 3.55 -2.86
CA THR A 98 -1.41 2.21 -2.25
C THR A 98 -1.89 2.38 -0.80
N GLY A 99 -2.15 1.32 -0.03
CA GLY A 99 -2.54 1.47 1.38
C GLY A 99 -3.66 0.55 1.80
N ALA A 100 -4.02 0.57 3.08
CA ALA A 100 -5.02 -0.35 3.62
C ALA A 100 -6.38 -0.15 2.95
N TRP A 101 -6.75 1.11 2.68
CA TRP A 101 -8.07 1.45 2.18
C TRP A 101 -8.19 1.12 0.70
N THR A 102 -7.21 1.54 -0.11
CA THR A 102 -7.16 1.22 -1.54
C THR A 102 -6.89 -0.26 -1.78
N GLY A 103 -6.09 -0.92 -0.93
CA GLY A 103 -5.88 -2.36 -0.96
C GLY A 103 -7.15 -3.14 -0.63
N THR A 104 -7.91 -2.70 0.36
CA THR A 104 -9.21 -3.32 0.69
C THR A 104 -10.22 -3.16 -0.42
N LEU A 105 -10.25 -1.98 -1.06
CA LEU A 105 -11.05 -1.73 -2.24
C LEU A 105 -10.62 -2.67 -3.38
N ALA A 106 -9.32 -2.83 -3.63
CA ALA A 106 -8.78 -3.80 -4.57
C ALA A 106 -9.22 -5.24 -4.24
N ALA A 107 -9.12 -5.65 -2.98
CA ALA A 107 -9.54 -6.98 -2.51
C ALA A 107 -11.02 -7.27 -2.81
N SER A 108 -11.90 -6.26 -2.67
CA SER A 108 -13.33 -6.38 -2.97
C SER A 108 -13.63 -6.67 -4.45
N PHE A 109 -12.77 -6.19 -5.37
CA PHE A 109 -12.86 -6.51 -6.80
C PHE A 109 -12.29 -7.88 -7.12
N LEU A 110 -11.21 -8.27 -6.45
CA LEU A 110 -10.49 -9.52 -6.67
C LEU A 110 -11.25 -10.75 -6.17
N LYS A 111 -12.43 -10.57 -5.55
CA LYS A 111 -13.28 -11.62 -4.96
C LYS A 111 -12.47 -12.57 -4.05
N LEU A 112 -11.48 -12.03 -3.35
CA LEU A 112 -10.83 -12.73 -2.24
C LEU A 112 -11.85 -12.88 -1.12
N ASP A 113 -11.78 -13.96 -0.35
CA ASP A 113 -12.64 -14.10 0.83
C ASP A 113 -12.29 -13.05 1.89
N PHE A 114 -13.26 -12.74 2.76
CA PHE A 114 -13.14 -11.69 3.78
C PHE A 114 -11.93 -11.90 4.69
N LYS A 115 -11.69 -13.14 5.14
CA LYS A 115 -10.61 -13.47 6.07
C LYS A 115 -9.24 -13.28 5.43
N THR A 116 -9.07 -13.78 4.21
CA THR A 116 -7.83 -13.61 3.43
C THR A 116 -7.57 -12.15 3.08
N SER A 117 -8.62 -11.38 2.78
CA SER A 117 -8.50 -9.95 2.46
C SER A 117 -8.05 -9.14 3.68
N ILE A 118 -8.71 -9.33 4.83
CA ILE A 118 -8.32 -8.65 6.07
C ILE A 118 -6.94 -9.06 6.52
N SER A 119 -6.59 -10.34 6.45
CA SER A 119 -5.25 -10.80 6.86
C SER A 119 -4.15 -10.26 5.94
N ALA A 120 -4.36 -10.23 4.62
CA ALA A 120 -3.40 -9.64 3.69
C ALA A 120 -3.20 -8.14 3.95
N VAL A 121 -4.29 -7.40 4.17
CA VAL A 121 -4.23 -5.97 4.46
C VAL A 121 -3.58 -5.72 5.82
N ALA A 122 -3.92 -6.49 6.86
CA ALA A 122 -3.32 -6.35 8.19
C ALA A 122 -1.80 -6.60 8.14
N LEU A 123 -1.36 -7.67 7.47
CA LEU A 123 0.06 -7.96 7.31
C LEU A 123 0.77 -6.89 6.46
N GLY A 124 0.11 -6.37 5.43
CA GLY A 124 0.61 -5.24 4.66
C GLY A 124 0.76 -3.98 5.51
N VAL A 125 -0.23 -3.64 6.35
CA VAL A 125 -0.17 -2.48 7.25
C VAL A 125 0.98 -2.62 8.25
N LEU A 126 1.17 -3.81 8.81
CA LEU A 126 2.30 -4.10 9.69
C LEU A 126 3.64 -3.93 8.97
N LEU A 127 3.75 -4.45 7.75
CA LEU A 127 4.96 -4.32 6.92
C LEU A 127 5.25 -2.84 6.59
N ALA A 128 4.24 -2.10 6.13
CA ALA A 128 4.36 -0.66 5.86
C ALA A 128 4.77 0.10 7.11
N GLY A 129 4.23 -0.27 8.27
CA GLY A 129 4.58 0.35 9.53
C GLY A 129 6.05 0.13 9.93
N ILE A 130 6.57 -1.07 9.73
CA ILE A 130 7.99 -1.38 9.99
C ILE A 130 8.87 -0.56 9.06
N ILE A 131 8.56 -0.54 7.75
CA ILE A 131 9.33 0.22 6.75
C ILE A 131 9.33 1.71 7.09
N MET A 132 8.17 2.27 7.42
CA MET A 132 8.04 3.70 7.74
C MET A 132 8.74 4.06 9.04
N SER A 133 8.70 3.20 10.06
CA SER A 133 9.41 3.42 11.33
C SER A 133 10.92 3.41 11.13
N CYS A 134 11.44 2.41 10.40
CA CYS A 134 12.85 2.34 10.05
C CYS A 134 13.30 3.53 9.19
N GLY A 135 12.51 3.90 8.18
CA GLY A 135 12.79 5.05 7.31
C GLY A 135 12.78 6.38 8.08
N SER A 136 11.82 6.57 8.98
CA SER A 136 11.73 7.79 9.81
C SER A 136 12.93 7.91 10.75
N LYS A 137 13.37 6.81 11.37
CA LYS A 137 14.59 6.79 12.19
C LYS A 137 15.85 7.10 11.37
N LEU A 138 15.99 6.49 10.19
CA LEU A 138 17.10 6.75 9.27
C LEU A 138 17.18 8.23 8.92
N VAL A 139 16.05 8.83 8.56
CA VAL A 139 15.94 10.27 8.30
C VAL A 139 16.26 11.08 9.55
N SER A 140 15.75 10.70 10.73
CA SER A 140 15.96 11.46 11.97
C SER A 140 17.44 11.46 12.38
N ILE A 141 18.20 10.41 12.05
CA ILE A 141 19.62 10.28 12.38
C ILE A 141 20.49 10.99 11.34
N LEU A 142 20.20 10.81 10.05
CA LEU A 142 21.08 11.25 8.95
C LEU A 142 20.64 12.58 8.33
N GLY A 143 19.44 13.04 8.66
CA GLY A 143 18.76 14.12 7.94
C GLY A 143 18.35 13.72 6.52
N TRP A 144 17.48 14.53 5.92
CA TRP A 144 17.07 14.33 4.52
C TRP A 144 18.27 14.40 3.55
N PHE A 145 19.26 15.23 3.87
CA PHE A 145 20.51 15.35 3.12
C PHE A 145 21.35 14.07 3.16
N GLY A 146 21.49 13.42 4.33
CA GLY A 146 22.23 12.17 4.44
C GLY A 146 21.57 11.02 3.71
N VAL A 147 20.23 10.94 3.76
CA VAL A 147 19.47 9.94 2.99
C VAL A 147 19.61 10.18 1.48
N ILE A 148 19.49 11.43 1.01
CA ILE A 148 19.68 11.77 -0.41
C ILE A 148 21.10 11.43 -0.86
N ALA A 149 22.12 11.72 -0.05
CA ALA A 149 23.51 11.40 -0.37
C ALA A 149 23.73 9.88 -0.54
N ILE A 150 23.18 9.05 0.36
CA ILE A 150 23.28 7.59 0.27
C ILE A 150 22.59 7.08 -0.99
N VAL A 151 21.37 7.56 -1.27
CA VAL A 151 20.63 7.16 -2.48
C VAL A 151 21.40 7.56 -3.75
N ALA A 152 21.98 8.76 -3.79
CA ALA A 152 22.79 9.21 -4.92
C ALA A 152 24.04 8.33 -5.11
N VAL A 153 24.75 7.98 -4.04
CA VAL A 153 25.91 7.08 -4.10
C VAL A 153 25.52 5.69 -4.62
N ILE A 154 24.43 5.12 -4.12
CA ILE A 154 23.92 3.81 -4.58
C ILE A 154 23.58 3.86 -6.08
N LEU A 155 22.89 4.91 -6.53
CA LEU A 155 22.54 5.09 -7.95
C LEU A 155 23.80 5.22 -8.82
N VAL A 156 24.81 5.97 -8.38
CA VAL A 156 26.10 6.09 -9.08
C VAL A 156 26.79 4.74 -9.17
N ILE A 157 26.84 3.95 -8.10
CA ILE A 157 27.44 2.60 -8.11
C ILE A 157 26.71 1.68 -9.08
N ILE A 158 25.36 1.71 -9.10
CA ILE A 158 24.56 0.93 -10.04
C ILE A 158 24.85 1.34 -11.48
N LEU A 159 24.87 2.65 -11.76
CA LEU A 159 25.18 3.19 -13.10
C LEU A 159 26.58 2.81 -13.56
N ILE A 160 27.59 2.93 -12.70
CA ILE A 160 28.98 2.50 -12.97
C ILE A 160 29.00 1.00 -13.26
N SER A 161 28.32 0.18 -12.45
CA SER A 161 28.26 -1.27 -12.64
C SER A 161 27.64 -1.64 -13.99
N ILE A 162 26.55 -0.97 -14.38
CA ILE A 162 25.91 -1.17 -15.69
C ILE A 162 26.85 -0.75 -16.82
N PHE A 163 27.52 0.41 -16.70
CA PHE A 163 28.42 0.93 -17.71
C PHE A 163 29.66 0.04 -17.92
N VAL A 164 30.28 -0.43 -16.83
CA VAL A 164 31.40 -1.39 -16.86
C VAL A 164 30.99 -2.71 -17.50
N LYS A 165 29.79 -3.21 -17.18
CA LYS A 165 29.27 -4.45 -17.76
C LYS A 165 28.96 -4.31 -19.26
N LYS A 166 28.57 -3.10 -19.71
CA LYS A 166 28.33 -2.77 -21.13
C LYS A 166 29.62 -2.63 -21.93
N LYS A 167 30.72 -2.16 -21.31
CA LYS A 167 32.05 -2.03 -21.94
C LYS A 167 32.82 -3.35 -22.06
N LYS A 168 32.41 -4.38 -21.29
CA LYS A 168 32.96 -5.75 -21.33
C LYS A 168 32.27 -6.68 -22.36
N LYS A 169 31.19 -6.22 -23.00
CA LYS A 169 30.55 -6.87 -24.15
C LYS A 169 30.99 -6.18 -25.42
#